data_AF-A0A379B3T4-F1
#
_entry.id   AF-A0A379B3T4-F1
#
_cell.length_a   1.000
_cell.length_b   1.000
_cell.length_c   1.000
_cell.angle_alpha   90.00
_cell.angle_beta   90.00
_cell.angle_gamma   90.00
#
_symmetry.space_group_name_H-M   'P 1'
#
loop_
_entity.id
_entity.type
_entity.pdbx_description
1 polymer ?
#
loop_
_entity_poly.entity_id
_entity_poly.type
_entity_poly.pdbx_seq_one_letter_code
_entity_poly.pdbx_strand_id
1 'polypeptide(L)' 'MGRPKSGLTLQELQAKSDKKRGVRLASFKLHEDILALLTQLSEQTGLSKTQVVTQALQQYAQNHRAK' A
#
# COMPACT_ATOMS: atom_id res chain seq x y z
N MET A 1 -0.83 -29.17 -1.72
CA MET A 1 -0.15 -27.87 -1.92
C MET A 1 1.35 -28.12 -2.06
N GLY A 2 1.93 -27.87 -3.23
CA GLY A 2 3.32 -28.22 -3.53
C GLY A 2 4.33 -27.13 -3.15
N ARG A 3 5.46 -27.52 -2.58
CA ARG A 3 6.59 -26.62 -2.26
C ARG A 3 7.17 -26.02 -3.56
N PRO A 4 7.51 -24.72 -3.60
CA PRO A 4 8.10 -24.11 -4.79
C PRO A 4 9.45 -24.77 -5.17
N LYS A 5 9.66 -25.05 -6.47
CA LYS A 5 10.92 -25.62 -7.02
C LYS A 5 12.18 -24.81 -6.68
N SER A 6 12.01 -23.57 -6.24
CA SER A 6 13.10 -22.63 -5.91
C SER A 6 13.73 -22.85 -4.53
N GLY A 7 13.20 -23.73 -3.68
CA GLY A 7 13.66 -23.88 -2.28
C GLY A 7 13.23 -22.74 -1.34
N LEU A 8 12.86 -21.58 -1.89
CA LEU A 8 12.31 -20.42 -1.19
C LEU A 8 10.90 -20.68 -0.66
N THR A 9 10.59 -20.04 0.46
CA THR A 9 9.22 -19.94 1.00
C THR A 9 8.35 -19.08 0.09
N LEU A 10 7.03 -19.23 0.24
CA LEU A 10 6.06 -18.42 -0.51
C LEU A 10 6.24 -16.91 -0.23
N GLN A 11 6.58 -16.57 1.01
CA GLN A 11 6.84 -15.20 1.45
C GLN A 11 8.08 -14.60 0.76
N GLU A 12 9.16 -15.37 0.62
CA GLU A 12 10.38 -14.93 -0.07
C GLU A 12 10.15 -14.74 -1.57
N LEU A 13 9.35 -15.61 -2.20
CA LEU A 13 8.95 -15.44 -3.60
C LEU A 13 8.11 -14.18 -3.81
N GLN A 14 7.15 -13.93 -2.92
CA GLN A 14 6.34 -12.71 -2.92
C GLN A 14 7.23 -11.48 -2.77
N ALA A 15 8.12 -11.46 -1.78
CA ALA A 15 9.06 -10.37 -1.55
C ALA A 15 9.99 -10.12 -2.76
N LYS A 16 10.47 -11.17 -3.43
CA LYS A 16 11.27 -11.04 -4.65
C LYS A 16 10.47 -10.46 -5.82
N SER A 17 9.21 -10.87 -5.96
CA SER A 17 8.29 -10.32 -6.97
C SER A 17 7.98 -8.84 -6.70
N ASP A 18 7.65 -8.50 -5.46
CA ASP A 18 7.36 -7.13 -5.04
C ASP A 18 8.58 -6.24 -5.25
N LYS A 19 9.78 -6.70 -4.86
CA LYS A 19 11.05 -6.01 -5.13
C LYS A 19 11.30 -5.78 -6.61
N LYS A 20 11.01 -6.77 -7.47
CA LYS A 20 11.13 -6.61 -8.93
C LYS A 20 10.16 -5.56 -9.48
N ARG A 21 8.98 -5.42 -8.88
CA ARG A 21 7.97 -4.42 -9.24
C ARG A 21 8.19 -3.06 -8.55
N GLY A 22 9.19 -2.94 -7.67
CA GLY A 22 9.45 -1.73 -6.88
C GLY A 22 8.42 -1.48 -5.78
N VAL A 23 7.63 -2.49 -5.40
CA VAL A 23 6.57 -2.41 -4.38
C VAL A 23 7.07 -3.06 -3.10
N ARG A 24 6.63 -2.55 -1.95
CA ARG A 24 6.89 -3.15 -0.63
C ARG A 24 5.67 -2.98 0.26
N LEU A 25 5.44 -3.94 1.16
CA LEU A 25 4.46 -3.80 2.23
C LEU A 25 4.87 -2.66 3.18
N ALA A 26 3.99 -1.65 3.32
CA ALA A 26 4.09 -0.62 4.33
C ALA A 26 3.08 -0.91 5.43
N SER A 27 3.56 -1.25 6.64
CA SER A 27 2.72 -1.55 7.80
C SER A 27 3.02 -0.55 8.89
N PHE A 28 2.01 0.25 9.25
CA PHE A 28 2.06 1.20 10.34
C PHE A 28 0.69 1.26 11.00
N LYS A 29 0.65 1.68 12.27
CA LYS A 29 -0.61 1.84 13.00
C LYS A 29 -1.20 3.21 12.67
N LEU A 30 -2.49 3.24 12.38
CA LEU A 30 -3.27 4.45 12.19
C LEU A 30 -4.36 4.51 13.26
N HIS A 31 -4.81 5.73 13.55
CA HIS A 31 -5.98 5.92 14.41
C HIS A 31 -7.23 5.35 13.74
N GLU A 32 -8.16 4.82 14.54
CA GLU A 32 -9.38 4.18 14.03
C GLU A 32 -10.23 5.14 13.18
N ASP A 33 -10.32 6.41 13.58
CA ASP A 33 -11.02 7.45 12.82
C ASP A 33 -10.43 7.66 11.42
N ILE A 34 -9.12 7.55 11.27
CA ILE A 34 -8.45 7.69 9.97
C ILE A 34 -8.70 6.46 9.10
N LEU A 35 -8.79 5.26 9.69
CA LEU A 35 -9.17 4.05 8.97
C LEU A 35 -10.63 4.09 8.50
N ALA A 36 -11.52 4.67 9.31
CA ALA A 36 -12.91 4.93 8.94
C ALA A 36 -12.98 5.92 7.77
N LEU A 37 -12.26 7.05 7.88
CA LEU A 37 -12.17 8.04 6.80
C LEU A 37 -11.62 7.44 5.51
N LEU A 38 -10.56 6.63 5.59
CA LEU A 38 -9.98 5.96 4.42
C LEU A 38 -10.98 5.01 3.75
N THR A 39 -11.79 4.31 4.54
CA THR A 39 -12.83 3.41 4.03
C THR A 39 -13.93 4.20 3.34
N GLN A 40 -14.44 5.26 3.99
CA GLN A 40 -15.45 6.13 3.41
C GLN A 40 -14.98 6.78 2.10
N LEU A 41 -13.73 7.27 2.05
CA LEU A 41 -13.15 7.85 0.83
C LEU A 41 -13.00 6.81 -0.28
N SER A 42 -12.61 5.58 0.06
CA SER A 42 -12.53 4.46 -0.90
C SER A 42 -13.91 4.15 -1.49
N GLU A 43 -14.95 4.13 -0.67
CA GLU A 43 -16.33 3.89 -1.11
C GLU A 43 -16.89 5.03 -1.97
N GLN A 44 -16.64 6.29 -1.57
CA GLN A 44 -17.13 7.47 -2.29
C GLN A 44 -16.46 7.66 -3.65
N THR A 45 -15.17 7.35 -3.75
CA THR A 45 -14.40 7.55 -4.99
C THR A 45 -14.38 6.33 -5.90
N GLY A 46 -14.79 5.16 -5.39
CA GLY A 46 -14.63 3.87 -6.07
C GLY A 46 -13.17 3.44 -6.22
N LEU A 47 -12.23 4.16 -5.60
CA LEU A 47 -10.80 3.85 -5.65
C LEU A 47 -10.42 2.87 -4.55
N SER A 48 -9.38 2.08 -4.79
CA SER A 48 -8.82 1.22 -3.74
C SER A 48 -8.19 2.05 -2.62
N LYS A 49 -8.22 1.54 -1.37
CA LYS A 49 -7.60 2.19 -0.20
C LYS A 49 -6.13 2.58 -0.47
N THR A 50 -5.38 1.73 -1.16
CA THR A 50 -3.98 2.02 -1.56
C THR A 50 -3.88 3.21 -2.51
N GLN A 51 -4.80 3.35 -3.46
CA GLN A 51 -4.84 4.51 -4.38
C GLN A 51 -5.20 5.80 -3.63
N VAL A 52 -6.17 5.74 -2.73
CA VAL A 52 -6.55 6.89 -1.88
C VAL A 52 -5.35 7.38 -1.06
N VAL A 53 -4.63 6.46 -0.40
CA VAL A 53 -3.41 6.80 0.36
C VAL A 53 -2.32 7.39 -0.55
N THR A 54 -2.14 6.83 -1.75
CA THR A 54 -1.14 7.31 -2.71
C THR A 54 -1.44 8.75 -3.15
N GLN A 55 -2.70 9.03 -3.48
CA GLN A 55 -3.14 10.38 -3.86
C GLN A 55 -2.99 11.37 -2.71
N ALA A 56 -3.38 10.98 -1.49
CA ALA A 56 -3.23 11.81 -0.31
C ALA A 56 -1.76 12.17 -0.04
N LEU A 57 -0.84 11.21 -0.19
CA LEU A 57 0.60 11.44 -0.06
C LEU A 57 1.15 12.37 -1.14
N GLN A 58 0.70 12.22 -2.39
CA GLN A 58 1.09 13.10 -3.49
C GLN A 58 0.59 14.54 -3.25
N GLN A 59 -0.65 14.71 -2.83
CA GLN A 59 -1.21 16.02 -2.49
C GLN A 59 -0.48 16.66 -1.31
N TYR A 60 -0.20 15.88 -0.25
CA TYR A 60 0.59 16.34 0.88
C TYR A 60 1.99 16.82 0.43
N ALA A 61 2.67 16.04 -0.41
CA ALA A 61 3.98 16.42 -0.96
C ALA A 61 3.91 17.69 -1.82
N GLN A 62 2.86 17.88 -2.62
CA GLN A 62 2.67 19.09 -3.43
C GLN A 62 2.47 20.32 -2.54
N ASN A 63 1.60 20.23 -1.53
CA ASN A 63 1.30 21.33 -0.61
C ASN A 63 2.52 21.74 0.24
N HIS A 64 3.44 20.80 0.50
CA HIS A 64 4.65 21.03 1.28
C HIS A 64 5.91 21.30 0.45
N ARG A 65 5.87 21.15 -0.89
CA ARG A 65 6.98 21.50 -1.80
C ARG A 65 7.03 22.97 -2.17
N ALA A 66 5.99 23.75 -1.88
CA ALA A 66 5.92 25.18 -2.18
C ALA A 66 6.52 26.08 -1.07
N LYS A 67 7.55 25.60 -0.36
CA LYS A 67 8.34 26.39 0.59
C LYS A 67 9.78 26.47 0.16
#